data_AF-A0A6J4S9M6-F1
#
_entry.id   AF-A0A6J4S9M6-F1
#
_cell.length_a   1.000
_cell.length_b   1.000
_cell.length_c   1.000
_cell.angle_alpha   90.00
_cell.angle_beta   90.00
_cell.angle_gamma   90.00
#
_symmetry.space_group_name_H-M   'P 1'
#
loop_
_entity.id
_entity.type
_entity.pdbx_description
1 polymer ?
#
loop_
_entity_poly.entity_id
_entity_poly.type
_entity_poly.pdbx_seq_one_letter_code
_entity_poly.pdbx_strand_id
1 'polypeptide(L)'
;MSTARRAVMGDWPGPIRDPIDLLRLALVAAAVVALVQGNLRGAGYLGIGAIFAWAVRPVLLPRVLDLAFVLALWVQGAGEALGLYDTYAWFDRVVHVVVPMLGAPVAYVALARAEVLPDPRDDTGLHRRRGIFIVTVALGLAIGGVWEIAEWVADGTVGSNLSESNDDTVGDLIADTTGSCIGAGLLVVWTVKGWGSVRRIPGTNVREATDA
;
A
#
# COMPACT_ATOMS: atom_id res chain seq x y z
N MET A 1 -4.05 7.69 -29.47
CA MET A 1 -3.73 6.52 -28.62
C MET A 1 -4.60 5.36 -29.08
N SER A 2 -4.07 4.15 -29.29
CA SER A 2 -4.90 3.03 -29.79
C SER A 2 -5.96 2.61 -28.77
N THR A 3 -7.12 2.13 -29.25
CA THR A 3 -8.25 1.66 -28.41
C THR A 3 -7.80 0.61 -27.40
N ALA A 4 -6.89 -0.30 -27.79
CA ALA A 4 -6.31 -1.32 -26.93
C ALA A 4 -5.46 -0.72 -25.80
N ARG A 5 -4.64 0.30 -26.07
CA ARG A 5 -3.82 0.95 -25.04
C ARG A 5 -4.68 1.69 -24.02
N ARG A 6 -5.81 2.28 -24.44
CA ARG A 6 -6.78 2.94 -23.53
C ARG A 6 -7.56 1.93 -22.68
N ALA A 7 -7.86 0.75 -23.22
CA ALA A 7 -8.46 -0.34 -22.44
C ALA A 7 -7.52 -0.82 -21.33
N VAL A 8 -6.21 -0.95 -21.61
CA VAL A 8 -5.23 -1.48 -20.64
C VAL A 8 -4.70 -0.41 -19.67
N MET A 9 -4.46 0.81 -20.15
CA MET A 9 -3.82 1.87 -19.35
C MET A 9 -4.83 2.81 -18.67
N GLY A 10 -6.13 2.72 -19.01
CA GLY A 10 -7.17 3.54 -18.41
C GLY A 10 -7.43 4.88 -19.11
N ASP A 11 -7.88 5.86 -18.33
CA ASP A 11 -8.46 7.16 -18.72
C ASP A 11 -9.85 7.02 -19.33
N TRP A 12 -10.67 6.25 -18.62
CA TRP A 12 -12.07 6.07 -18.92
C TRP A 12 -12.88 7.26 -18.40
N PRO A 13 -13.90 7.72 -19.14
CA PRO A 13 -14.81 8.74 -18.65
C PRO A 13 -15.67 8.19 -17.51
N GLY A 14 -15.84 8.97 -16.44
CA GLY A 14 -16.73 8.64 -15.33
C GLY A 14 -16.02 8.32 -14.01
N PRO A 15 -16.73 7.68 -13.05
CA PRO A 15 -16.23 7.47 -11.69
C PRO A 15 -15.11 6.42 -11.61
N ILE A 16 -15.02 5.49 -12.56
CA ILE A 16 -13.98 4.47 -12.68
C ILE A 16 -12.94 4.98 -13.69
N ARG A 17 -11.70 5.21 -13.24
CA ARG A 17 -10.66 5.89 -14.03
C ARG A 17 -9.81 4.92 -14.84
N ASP A 18 -9.63 3.68 -14.39
CA ASP A 18 -8.76 2.66 -15.01
C ASP A 18 -8.95 1.25 -14.42
N PRO A 19 -8.14 0.25 -14.87
CA PRO A 19 -8.17 -1.09 -14.29
C PRO A 19 -7.77 -1.18 -12.81
N ILE A 20 -7.03 -0.22 -12.24
CA ILE A 20 -6.69 -0.25 -10.81
C ILE A 20 -7.95 0.05 -9.98
N ASP A 21 -8.82 0.94 -10.45
CA ASP A 21 -10.15 1.14 -9.84
C ASP A 21 -11.02 -0.12 -9.91
N LEU A 22 -10.85 -0.98 -10.93
CA LEU A 22 -11.53 -2.29 -10.94
C LEU A 22 -11.00 -3.20 -9.84
N LEU A 23 -9.69 -3.20 -9.57
CA LEU A 23 -9.11 -3.95 -8.45
C LEU A 23 -9.63 -3.44 -7.09
N ARG A 24 -9.81 -2.12 -6.94
CA ARG A 24 -10.42 -1.52 -5.75
C ARG A 24 -11.87 -1.93 -5.54
N LEU A 25 -12.66 -1.91 -6.61
CA LEU A 25 -14.06 -2.37 -6.58
C LEU A 25 -14.13 -3.87 -6.27
N ALA A 26 -13.21 -4.65 -6.83
CA ALA A 26 -13.13 -6.08 -6.56
C ALA A 26 -12.77 -6.39 -5.10
N LEU A 27 -11.97 -5.56 -4.41
CA LEU A 27 -11.77 -5.69 -2.94
C LEU A 27 -13.09 -5.52 -2.19
N VAL A 28 -13.87 -4.49 -2.52
CA VAL A 28 -15.19 -4.25 -1.92
C VAL A 28 -16.13 -5.42 -2.19
N ALA A 29 -16.18 -5.89 -3.43
CA ALA A 29 -17.02 -7.02 -3.81
C ALA A 29 -16.60 -8.31 -3.08
N ALA A 30 -15.30 -8.57 -2.97
CA ALA A 30 -14.78 -9.72 -2.23
C ALA A 30 -15.14 -9.65 -0.75
N ALA A 31 -15.05 -8.47 -0.12
CA ALA A 31 -15.46 -8.27 1.26
C ALA A 31 -16.95 -8.59 1.47
N VAL A 32 -17.81 -8.12 0.55
CA VAL A 32 -19.26 -8.42 0.58
C VAL A 32 -19.52 -9.91 0.38
N VAL A 33 -18.83 -10.56 -0.56
CA VAL A 33 -18.96 -12.00 -0.79
C VAL A 33 -18.55 -12.80 0.45
N ALA A 34 -17.40 -12.47 1.06
CA ALA A 34 -16.95 -13.09 2.30
C ALA A 34 -17.98 -12.92 3.44
N LEU A 35 -18.56 -11.72 3.56
CA LEU A 35 -19.60 -11.44 4.55
C LEU A 35 -20.86 -12.29 4.33
N VAL A 36 -21.34 -12.39 3.08
CA VAL A 36 -22.51 -13.22 2.72
C VAL A 36 -22.25 -14.71 2.97
N GLN A 37 -21.00 -15.17 2.82
CA GLN A 37 -20.58 -16.53 3.12
C GLN A 37 -20.40 -16.79 4.63
N GLY A 38 -20.55 -15.77 5.49
CA GLY A 38 -20.32 -15.87 6.92
C GLY A 38 -18.85 -15.82 7.34
N ASN A 39 -17.92 -15.56 6.40
CA ASN A 39 -16.50 -15.35 6.70
C ASN A 39 -16.28 -13.91 7.19
N LEU A 40 -16.54 -13.68 8.48
CA LEU A 40 -16.44 -12.35 9.10
C LEU A 40 -15.00 -11.81 9.12
N ARG A 41 -14.00 -12.65 9.41
CA ARG A 41 -12.58 -12.24 9.41
C ARG A 41 -12.15 -11.81 8.02
N GLY A 42 -12.37 -12.65 7.01
CA GLY A 42 -12.08 -12.33 5.61
C GLY A 42 -12.79 -11.06 5.14
N ALA A 43 -14.06 -10.88 5.49
CA ALA A 43 -14.80 -9.66 5.18
C ALA A 43 -14.18 -8.42 5.83
N GLY A 44 -13.74 -8.52 7.09
CA GLY A 44 -13.07 -7.46 7.82
C GLY A 44 -11.77 -7.02 7.16
N TYR A 45 -10.85 -7.95 6.91
CA TYR A 45 -9.54 -7.64 6.32
C TYR A 45 -9.64 -7.15 4.87
N LEU A 46 -10.50 -7.75 4.04
CA LEU A 46 -10.79 -7.24 2.70
C LEU A 46 -11.43 -5.84 2.75
N GLY A 47 -12.31 -5.59 3.73
CA GLY A 47 -12.94 -4.30 3.95
C GLY A 47 -11.95 -3.21 4.35
N ILE A 48 -11.05 -3.50 5.29
CA ILE A 48 -9.94 -2.61 5.68
C ILE A 48 -9.05 -2.32 4.46
N GLY A 49 -8.67 -3.35 3.70
CA GLY A 49 -7.94 -3.20 2.45
C GLY A 49 -8.67 -2.30 1.45
N ALA A 50 -9.97 -2.48 1.28
CA ALA A 50 -10.78 -1.62 0.40
C ALA A 50 -10.78 -0.16 0.87
N ILE A 51 -10.91 0.10 2.17
CA ILE A 51 -10.87 1.45 2.75
C ILE A 51 -9.55 2.13 2.41
N PHE A 52 -8.41 1.50 2.69
CA PHE A 52 -7.10 2.08 2.37
C PHE A 52 -6.88 2.26 0.86
N ALA A 53 -7.31 1.28 0.05
CA ALA A 53 -7.19 1.35 -1.40
C ALA A 53 -7.97 2.54 -1.98
N TRP A 54 -9.16 2.85 -1.45
CA TRP A 54 -9.93 4.03 -1.85
C TRP A 54 -9.42 5.33 -1.24
N ALA A 55 -8.94 5.31 0.01
CA ALA A 55 -8.40 6.47 0.71
C ALA A 55 -7.14 7.03 0.03
N VAL A 56 -6.31 6.18 -0.59
CA VAL A 56 -5.10 6.62 -1.30
C VAL A 56 -5.40 7.18 -2.70
N ARG A 57 -6.57 6.87 -3.26
CA ARG A 57 -6.93 7.24 -4.64
C ARG A 57 -6.89 8.75 -4.94
N PRO A 58 -7.31 9.66 -4.04
CA PRO A 58 -7.18 11.11 -4.24
C PRO A 58 -5.74 11.61 -4.25
N VAL A 59 -4.79 10.82 -3.74
CA VAL A 59 -3.37 11.18 -3.74
C VAL A 59 -2.86 11.28 -5.18
N LEU A 60 -3.41 10.50 -6.13
CA LEU A 60 -3.04 10.43 -7.57
C LEU A 60 -1.65 9.84 -7.84
N LEU A 61 -1.30 8.76 -7.14
CA LEU A 61 0.02 8.09 -7.17
C LEU A 61 0.50 7.76 -8.60
N PRO A 62 1.83 7.68 -8.82
CA PRO A 62 2.36 7.02 -10.00
C PRO A 62 1.75 5.62 -10.13
N ARG A 63 1.32 5.24 -11.35
CA ARG A 63 0.53 4.01 -11.60
C ARG A 63 1.16 2.75 -11.00
N VAL A 64 2.49 2.65 -11.03
CA VAL A 64 3.22 1.49 -10.50
C VAL A 64 3.09 1.42 -8.97
N LEU A 65 3.26 2.56 -8.28
CA LEU A 65 3.09 2.61 -6.82
C LEU A 65 1.63 2.37 -6.44
N ASP A 66 0.69 2.94 -7.19
CA ASP A 66 -0.75 2.74 -6.97
C ASP A 66 -1.15 1.26 -7.09
N LEU A 67 -0.74 0.63 -8.19
CA LEU A 67 -1.00 -0.79 -8.43
C LEU A 67 -0.32 -1.67 -7.38
N ALA A 68 0.96 -1.41 -7.08
CA ALA A 68 1.70 -2.21 -6.12
C ALA A 68 1.06 -2.17 -4.73
N PHE A 69 0.63 -0.99 -4.27
CA PHE A 69 -0.06 -0.86 -3.00
C PHE A 69 -1.42 -1.56 -2.99
N VAL A 70 -2.23 -1.40 -4.04
CA VAL A 70 -3.52 -2.12 -4.15
C VAL A 70 -3.31 -3.63 -4.16
N LEU A 71 -2.25 -4.13 -4.81
CA LEU A 71 -1.91 -5.56 -4.80
C LEU A 71 -1.45 -6.03 -3.42
N ALA A 72 -0.72 -5.23 -2.65
CA ALA A 72 -0.35 -5.56 -1.27
C ALA A 72 -1.59 -5.76 -0.39
N LEU A 73 -2.57 -4.87 -0.52
CA LEU A 73 -3.86 -4.96 0.19
C LEU A 73 -4.67 -6.20 -0.24
N TRP A 74 -4.56 -6.61 -1.50
CA TRP A 74 -5.11 -7.88 -1.97
C TRP A 74 -4.43 -9.08 -1.31
N VAL A 75 -3.10 -9.10 -1.23
CA VAL A 75 -2.37 -10.21 -0.59
C VAL A 75 -2.81 -10.38 0.87
N GLN A 76 -2.90 -9.29 1.62
CA GLN A 76 -3.38 -9.33 3.00
C GLN A 76 -4.85 -9.78 3.10
N GLY A 77 -5.77 -9.07 2.44
CA GLY A 77 -7.20 -9.34 2.57
C GLY A 77 -7.62 -10.70 2.01
N ALA A 78 -7.11 -11.09 0.83
CA ALA A 78 -7.40 -12.40 0.26
C ALA A 78 -6.70 -13.52 1.04
N GLY A 79 -5.54 -13.25 1.62
CA GLY A 79 -4.86 -14.19 2.52
C GLY A 79 -5.75 -14.63 3.66
N GLU A 80 -6.39 -13.67 4.34
CA GLU A 80 -7.34 -13.96 5.41
C GLU A 80 -8.61 -14.64 4.89
N ALA A 81 -9.20 -14.12 3.80
CA ALA A 81 -10.43 -14.68 3.26
C ALA A 81 -10.29 -16.13 2.76
N LEU A 82 -9.07 -16.54 2.39
CA LEU A 82 -8.74 -17.89 1.95
C LEU A 82 -8.15 -18.78 3.07
N GLY A 83 -8.01 -18.25 4.30
CA GLY A 83 -7.44 -18.98 5.44
C GLY A 83 -5.94 -19.27 5.31
N LEU A 84 -5.20 -18.45 4.56
CA LEU A 84 -3.75 -18.64 4.35
C LEU A 84 -2.93 -18.40 5.61
N TYR A 85 -3.37 -17.47 6.47
CA TYR A 85 -2.78 -17.23 7.79
C TYR A 85 -2.83 -18.48 8.66
N ASP A 86 -3.98 -19.16 8.70
CA ASP A 86 -4.15 -20.39 9.47
C ASP A 86 -3.44 -21.60 8.82
N THR A 87 -3.31 -21.59 7.48
CA THR A 87 -2.76 -22.73 6.72
C THR A 87 -1.22 -22.73 6.68
N TYR A 88 -0.60 -21.55 6.60
CA TYR A 88 0.83 -21.40 6.39
C TYR A 88 1.44 -20.48 7.44
N ALA A 89 2.16 -21.06 8.40
CA ALA A 89 2.78 -20.34 9.53
C ALA A 89 3.82 -19.25 9.14
N TRP A 90 4.21 -19.16 7.87
CA TRP A 90 5.11 -18.10 7.37
C TRP A 90 4.37 -16.99 6.63
N PHE A 91 3.08 -17.18 6.32
CA PHE A 91 2.32 -16.28 5.47
C PHE A 91 2.19 -14.89 6.11
N ASP A 92 1.92 -14.87 7.41
CA ASP A 92 1.82 -13.65 8.19
C ASP A 92 3.08 -12.76 8.04
N ARG A 93 4.26 -13.32 8.34
CA ARG A 93 5.55 -12.66 8.12
C ARG A 93 5.77 -12.18 6.68
N VAL A 94 5.25 -12.90 5.68
CA VAL A 94 5.32 -12.43 4.28
C VAL A 94 4.47 -11.20 4.07
N VAL A 95 3.29 -11.13 4.68
CA VAL A 95 2.45 -9.93 4.64
C VAL A 95 3.13 -8.76 5.34
N HIS A 96 3.74 -8.99 6.51
CA HIS A 96 4.56 -7.99 7.22
C HIS A 96 5.79 -7.54 6.43
N VAL A 97 6.31 -8.32 5.47
CA VAL A 97 7.31 -7.78 4.53
C VAL A 97 6.63 -6.99 3.39
N VAL A 98 5.59 -7.55 2.78
CA VAL A 98 5.01 -7.05 1.53
C VAL A 98 4.26 -5.72 1.72
N VAL A 99 3.45 -5.62 2.77
CA VAL A 99 2.62 -4.44 3.02
C VAL A 99 3.47 -3.19 3.24
N PRO A 100 4.46 -3.15 4.15
CA PRO A 100 5.31 -1.97 4.32
C PRO A 100 6.28 -1.76 3.16
N MET A 101 6.75 -2.82 2.48
CA MET A 101 7.57 -2.67 1.27
C MET A 101 6.86 -1.83 0.20
N LEU A 102 5.55 -2.02 0.03
CA LEU A 102 4.77 -1.36 -1.02
C LEU A 102 3.97 -0.16 -0.49
N GLY A 103 3.68 -0.12 0.81
CA GLY A 103 2.92 0.93 1.49
C GLY A 103 3.78 2.09 2.01
N ALA A 104 4.98 1.83 2.53
CA ALA A 104 5.84 2.90 3.06
C ALA A 104 6.25 3.93 1.98
N PRO A 105 6.61 3.53 0.74
CA PRO A 105 6.85 4.48 -0.34
C PRO A 105 5.61 5.31 -0.69
N VAL A 106 4.43 4.71 -0.61
CA VAL A 106 3.15 5.40 -0.83
C VAL A 106 2.90 6.45 0.26
N ALA A 107 3.14 6.11 1.53
CA ALA A 107 3.05 7.05 2.64
C ALA A 107 4.02 8.24 2.45
N TYR A 108 5.27 7.97 2.06
CA TYR A 108 6.24 9.02 1.75
C TYR A 108 5.72 9.95 0.65
N VAL A 109 5.27 9.40 -0.48
CA VAL A 109 4.75 10.19 -1.61
C VAL A 109 3.50 10.97 -1.22
N ALA A 110 2.61 10.40 -0.40
CA ALA A 110 1.44 11.10 0.10
C ALA A 110 1.83 12.32 0.95
N LEU A 111 2.79 12.16 1.85
CA LEU A 111 3.31 13.26 2.68
C LEU A 111 4.07 14.31 1.85
N ALA A 112 4.82 13.88 0.84
CA ALA A 112 5.47 14.80 -0.08
C ALA A 112 4.45 15.66 -0.84
N ARG A 113 3.34 15.06 -1.26
CA ARG A 113 2.23 15.79 -1.92
C ARG A 113 1.43 16.68 -0.99
N ALA A 114 1.46 16.41 0.31
CA ALA A 114 0.94 17.27 1.34
C ALA A 114 1.94 18.37 1.77
N GLU A 115 3.08 18.49 1.07
CA GLU A 115 4.16 19.46 1.35
C GLU A 115 4.80 19.27 2.74
N VAL A 116 4.61 18.11 3.38
CA VAL A 116 5.23 17.75 4.66
C VAL A 116 6.65 17.25 4.47
N LEU A 117 6.90 16.53 3.37
CA LEU A 117 8.21 15.98 2.99
C LEU A 117 8.62 16.56 1.63
N PRO A 118 9.93 16.57 1.31
CA PRO A 118 10.37 17.01 -0.02
C PRO A 118 9.89 16.05 -1.11
N ASP A 119 9.58 16.61 -2.30
CA ASP A 119 9.28 15.76 -3.45
C ASP A 119 10.53 14.95 -3.84
N PRO A 120 10.40 13.63 -4.06
CA PRO A 120 11.45 12.81 -4.64
C PRO A 120 12.03 13.36 -5.96
N ARG A 121 11.34 14.28 -6.64
CA ARG A 121 11.78 14.93 -7.88
C ARG A 121 12.74 16.11 -7.66
N ASP A 122 12.63 16.83 -6.54
CA ASP A 122 13.21 18.18 -6.44
C ASP A 122 14.73 18.20 -6.24
N ASP A 123 15.33 17.14 -5.70
CA ASP A 123 16.77 17.07 -5.47
C ASP A 123 17.26 15.62 -5.29
N THR A 124 18.27 15.24 -6.08
CA THR A 124 18.91 13.90 -6.07
C THR A 124 20.25 13.87 -5.34
N GLY A 125 20.58 14.87 -4.54
CA GLY A 125 21.76 14.87 -3.67
C GLY A 125 21.82 13.65 -2.74
N LEU A 126 23.03 13.17 -2.42
CA LEU A 126 23.21 11.99 -1.56
C LEU A 126 22.58 12.19 -0.17
N HIS A 127 22.67 13.40 0.39
CA HIS A 127 22.07 13.75 1.68
C HIS A 127 20.55 13.55 1.66
N ARG A 128 19.87 14.09 0.64
CA ARG A 128 18.42 13.98 0.51
C ARG A 128 17.96 12.57 0.21
N ARG A 129 18.71 11.80 -0.60
CA ARG A 129 18.48 10.37 -0.81
C ARG A 129 18.54 9.56 0.49
N ARG A 130 19.49 9.85 1.38
CA ARG A 130 19.55 9.24 2.73
C ARG A 130 18.33 9.62 3.57
N GLY A 131 17.90 10.87 3.51
CA GLY A 131 16.68 11.33 4.18
C GLY A 131 15.44 10.59 3.69
N ILE A 132 15.24 10.47 2.37
CA ILE A 132 14.15 9.68 1.77
C ILE A 132 14.19 8.25 2.31
N PHE A 133 15.36 7.61 2.29
CA PHE A 133 15.51 6.24 2.76
C PHE A 133 15.09 6.09 4.23
N ILE A 134 15.71 6.87 5.13
CA ILE A 134 15.49 6.76 6.57
C ILE A 134 14.04 7.06 6.94
N VAL A 135 13.46 8.11 6.38
CA VAL A 135 12.06 8.48 6.65
C VAL A 135 11.11 7.42 6.12
N THR A 136 11.36 6.85 4.93
CA THR A 136 10.52 5.78 4.40
C THR A 136 10.59 4.52 5.27
N VAL A 137 11.78 4.17 5.76
CA VAL A 137 11.94 3.05 6.73
C VAL A 137 11.14 3.33 8.00
N ALA A 138 11.27 4.52 8.57
CA ALA A 138 10.56 4.91 9.78
C ALA A 138 9.04 4.91 9.61
N LEU A 139 8.53 5.34 8.44
CA LEU A 139 7.10 5.31 8.12
C LEU A 139 6.55 3.89 8.10
N GLY A 140 7.24 2.95 7.45
CA GLY A 140 6.76 1.57 7.40
C GLY A 140 6.84 0.87 8.76
N LEU A 141 7.90 1.09 9.53
CA LEU A 141 7.96 0.63 10.94
C LEU A 141 6.83 1.24 11.80
N ALA A 142 6.53 2.53 11.62
CA ALA A 142 5.43 3.16 12.36
C ALA A 142 4.06 2.60 11.98
N ILE A 143 3.84 2.30 10.69
CA ILE A 143 2.62 1.64 10.22
C ILE A 143 2.49 0.24 10.83
N GLY A 144 3.58 -0.54 10.83
CA GLY A 144 3.66 -1.84 11.50
C GLY A 144 3.33 -1.74 12.99
N GLY A 145 3.97 -0.82 13.71
CA GLY A 145 3.67 -0.57 15.12
C GLY A 145 2.21 -0.18 15.40
N VAL A 146 1.58 0.58 14.50
CA VAL A 146 0.14 0.89 14.61
C VAL A 146 -0.72 -0.37 14.40
N TRP A 147 -0.30 -1.26 13.50
CA TRP A 147 -0.98 -2.55 13.27
C TRP A 147 -0.91 -3.45 14.52
N GLU A 148 0.27 -3.65 15.10
CA GLU A 148 0.46 -4.42 16.35
C GLU A 148 -0.38 -3.86 17.51
N ILE A 149 -0.45 -2.52 17.63
CA ILE A 149 -1.29 -1.88 18.64
C ILE A 149 -2.78 -2.18 18.36
N ALA A 150 -3.21 -2.20 17.10
CA ALA A 150 -4.58 -2.51 16.74
C ALA A 150 -4.94 -3.96 17.07
N GLU A 151 -4.03 -4.91 16.86
CA GLU A 151 -4.21 -6.32 17.23
C GLU A 151 -4.31 -6.51 18.73
N TRP A 152 -3.40 -5.89 19.50
CA TRP A 152 -3.46 -5.90 20.95
C TRP A 152 -4.78 -5.31 21.49
N VAL A 153 -5.26 -4.21 20.90
CA VAL A 153 -6.56 -3.62 21.25
C VAL A 153 -7.72 -4.55 20.87
N ALA A 154 -7.67 -5.18 19.71
CA ALA A 154 -8.71 -6.10 19.25
C ALA A 154 -8.83 -7.31 20.19
N ASP A 155 -7.70 -7.83 20.68
CA ASP A 155 -7.69 -8.92 21.67
C ASP A 155 -8.34 -8.51 22.99
N GLY A 156 -8.04 -7.30 23.47
CA GLY A 156 -8.63 -6.76 24.70
C GLY A 156 -10.11 -6.40 24.60
N THR A 157 -10.65 -6.17 23.39
CA THR A 157 -12.01 -5.64 23.20
C THR A 157 -12.99 -6.65 22.61
N VAL A 158 -12.55 -7.46 21.65
CA VAL A 158 -13.38 -8.43 20.94
C VAL A 158 -12.85 -9.86 21.00
N GLY A 159 -11.71 -10.09 21.66
CA GLY A 159 -11.16 -11.43 21.89
C GLY A 159 -10.67 -12.12 20.62
N SER A 160 -10.05 -11.35 19.71
CA SER A 160 -9.62 -11.83 18.39
C SER A 160 -8.48 -12.85 18.41
N ASN A 161 -7.63 -12.84 19.45
CA ASN A 161 -6.39 -13.61 19.58
C ASN A 161 -5.42 -13.39 18.41
N LEU A 162 -5.22 -12.12 18.02
CA LEU A 162 -4.28 -11.69 16.98
C LEU A 162 -2.87 -11.43 17.55
N SER A 163 -2.77 -10.86 18.76
CA SER A 163 -1.50 -10.62 19.43
C SER A 163 -1.01 -11.90 20.11
N GLU A 164 -0.51 -12.87 19.35
CA GLU A 164 -0.21 -14.22 19.83
C GLU A 164 0.86 -14.26 20.93
N SER A 165 1.98 -13.54 20.72
CA SER A 165 3.09 -13.49 21.68
C SER A 165 4.01 -12.30 21.45
N ASN A 166 4.87 -12.01 22.43
CA ASN A 166 5.91 -10.98 22.25
C ASN A 166 6.91 -11.33 21.14
N ASP A 167 7.23 -12.61 20.96
CA ASP A 167 8.16 -13.05 19.91
C ASP A 167 7.56 -12.88 18.51
N ASP A 168 6.23 -12.99 18.42
CA ASP A 168 5.45 -12.78 17.20
C ASP A 168 5.48 -11.31 16.81
N THR A 169 4.91 -10.44 17.67
CA THR A 169 4.92 -8.98 17.48
C THR A 169 6.32 -8.41 17.19
N VAL A 170 7.36 -8.84 17.91
CA VAL A 170 8.73 -8.37 17.63
C VAL A 170 9.23 -8.90 16.29
N GLY A 171 8.90 -10.15 15.93
CA GLY A 171 9.18 -10.74 14.63
C GLY A 171 8.52 -9.97 13.49
N ASP A 172 7.29 -9.51 13.70
CA ASP A 172 6.50 -8.79 12.71
C ASP A 172 7.02 -7.37 12.52
N LEU A 173 7.39 -6.67 13.59
CA LEU A 173 8.08 -5.38 13.48
C LEU A 173 9.46 -5.49 12.78
N ILE A 174 10.17 -6.61 12.93
CA ILE A 174 11.40 -6.88 12.19
C ILE A 174 11.09 -7.11 10.70
N ALA A 175 10.05 -7.89 10.39
CA ALA A 175 9.59 -8.12 9.02
C ALA A 175 9.13 -6.81 8.36
N ASP A 176 8.40 -5.97 9.10
CA ASP A 176 7.96 -4.64 8.67
C ASP A 176 9.13 -3.73 8.36
N THR A 177 10.11 -3.69 9.26
CA THR A 177 11.34 -2.92 9.06
C THR A 177 12.11 -3.39 7.83
N THR A 178 12.16 -4.71 7.61
CA THR A 178 12.82 -5.33 6.46
C THR A 178 12.12 -4.95 5.16
N GLY A 179 10.80 -5.10 5.10
CA GLY A 179 9.97 -4.66 3.98
C GLY A 179 10.17 -3.17 3.70
N SER A 180 10.13 -2.34 4.74
CA SER A 180 10.32 -0.89 4.65
C SER A 180 11.70 -0.52 4.11
N CYS A 181 12.77 -1.23 4.49
CA CYS A 181 14.12 -1.05 3.92
C CYS A 181 14.13 -1.31 2.41
N ILE A 182 13.46 -2.38 1.96
CA ILE A 182 13.36 -2.70 0.54
C ILE A 182 12.57 -1.61 -0.20
N GLY A 183 11.40 -1.24 0.33
CA GLY A 183 10.56 -0.17 -0.23
C GLY A 183 11.29 1.17 -0.32
N ALA A 184 12.01 1.55 0.74
CA ALA A 184 12.84 2.74 0.78
C ALA A 184 13.95 2.71 -0.27
N GLY A 185 14.63 1.57 -0.45
CA GLY A 185 15.62 1.37 -1.50
C GLY A 185 15.02 1.54 -2.90
N LEU A 186 13.86 0.93 -3.15
CA LEU A 186 13.13 1.09 -4.41
C LEU A 186 12.72 2.55 -4.67
N LEU A 187 12.27 3.27 -3.65
CA LEU A 187 11.93 4.68 -3.76
C LEU A 187 13.17 5.55 -4.03
N VAL A 188 14.31 5.26 -3.41
CA VAL A 188 15.57 5.96 -3.74
C VAL A 188 15.99 5.70 -5.18
N VAL A 189 15.87 4.47 -5.69
CA VAL A 189 16.12 4.15 -7.10
C VAL A 189 15.16 4.92 -8.01
N TRP A 190 13.87 4.99 -7.63
CA TRP A 190 12.85 5.77 -8.33
C TRP A 190 13.21 7.26 -8.42
N THR A 191 13.69 7.85 -7.31
CA THR A 191 14.22 9.22 -7.23
C THR A 191 15.41 9.41 -8.16
N VAL A 192 16.40 8.52 -8.13
CA VAL A 192 17.60 8.59 -8.98
C VAL A 192 17.25 8.54 -10.47
N LYS A 193 16.20 7.80 -10.84
CA LYS A 193 15.70 7.75 -12.22
C LYS A 193 14.90 8.98 -12.64
N GLY A 194 14.70 9.95 -11.73
CA GLY A 194 13.95 11.18 -12.01
C GLY A 194 12.46 10.94 -12.27
N TRP A 195 11.91 9.81 -11.82
CA TRP A 195 10.51 9.47 -12.06
C TRP A 195 9.54 10.29 -11.18
N GLY A 196 10.03 10.83 -10.05
CA GLY A 196 9.35 11.83 -9.22
C GLY A 196 8.00 11.40 -8.64
N SER A 197 7.27 12.34 -8.04
CA SER A 197 5.88 12.11 -7.58
C SER A 197 4.82 12.37 -8.68
N VAL A 198 5.19 12.31 -9.97
CA VAL A 198 4.36 12.78 -11.09
C VAL A 198 2.90 12.35 -10.98
N ARG A 199 2.00 13.34 -10.96
CA ARG A 199 0.57 13.11 -10.83
C ARG A 199 0.05 12.43 -12.08
N ARG A 200 -0.78 11.41 -11.87
CA ARG A 200 -1.69 10.97 -12.91
C ARG A 200 -2.86 11.93 -12.97
N ILE A 201 -3.01 12.67 -14.06
CA ILE A 201 -4.14 13.56 -14.29
C ILE A 201 -5.25 12.74 -14.98
N PRO A 202 -6.42 12.54 -14.35
CA PRO A 202 -7.51 11.81 -14.98
C PRO A 202 -8.02 12.52 -16.23
N GLY A 203 -8.18 11.79 -17.34
CA GLY A 203 -8.77 12.31 -18.59
C GLY A 203 -7.78 12.97 -19.55
N THR A 204 -6.54 13.22 -19.13
CA THR A 204 -5.44 13.61 -20.02
C THR A 204 -4.37 12.52 -19.98
N ASN A 205 -4.01 11.96 -21.14
CA ASN A 205 -2.92 10.97 -21.27
C ASN A 205 -1.53 11.62 -21.10
N VAL A 206 -1.43 12.63 -20.24
CA VAL A 206 -0.24 13.45 -20.05
C VAL A 206 0.11 13.37 -18.58
N ARG A 207 1.37 13.09 -18.31
CA ARG A 207 1.97 13.35 -17.01
C ARG A 207 1.90 14.85 -16.76
N GLU A 208 1.70 15.29 -15.51
CA GLU A 208 1.92 16.71 -15.17
C GLU A 208 3.24 17.16 -15.81
N ALA A 209 3.18 18.25 -16.58
CA ALA A 209 4.31 18.69 -17.39
C ALA A 209 5.52 18.82 -16.48
N THR A 210 6.62 18.18 -16.89
CA THR A 210 7.88 18.39 -16.21
C THR A 210 8.39 19.76 -16.63
N ASP A 211 8.02 20.80 -15.90
CA ASP A 211 8.70 22.09 -16.07
C ASP A 211 10.18 21.82 -15.73
N ALA A 212 11.03 22.11 -16.73
CA ALA A 212 12.46 21.83 -16.77
C ALA A 212 13.25 22.96 -16.11
#